data_AF-A0AAE1GC52-F1
#
_entry.id   AF-A0AAE1GC52-F1
#
_cell.length_a   1.000
_cell.length_b   1.000
_cell.length_c   1.000
_cell.angle_alpha   90.00
_cell.angle_beta   90.00
_cell.angle_gamma   90.00
#
_symmetry.space_group_name_H-M   'P 1'
#
loop_
_entity.id
_entity.type
_entity.pdbx_description
1 polymer ?
#
loop_
_entity_poly.entity_id
_entity_poly.type
_entity_poly.pdbx_seq_one_letter_code
_entity_poly.pdbx_strand_id
1 'polypeptide(L)'
;MLIGDTRGPTQASISRIFTRITNIMSTKAAEEINMPSTPQQLSTSAQAFSSVTNFPPVIEAIDGTHVAIKAPSIDEAMYCDSGYPLEPFLMTPVTNPTNEAEELYYRALVRTRVIVELTLGVVKNCFRCIHRFGGELQYTPLRSAKIVSVCLLLHNRCVSRSIPDPNNHLPEEDMPIEAHVVGAGDRGGTGRQTRDEIIPEFYGRKGV
;
A
#
# COMPACT_ATOMS: atom_id res chain seq x y z
N MET A 1 22.49 -8.82 -12.20
CA MET A 1 23.74 -8.72 -12.99
C MET A 1 23.36 -8.68 -14.46
N LEU A 2 23.51 -7.53 -15.14
CA LEU A 2 23.25 -7.46 -16.59
C LEU A 2 24.50 -8.02 -17.28
N ILE A 3 24.44 -9.26 -17.73
CA ILE A 3 25.51 -9.89 -18.50
C ILE A 3 25.50 -9.25 -19.89
N GLY A 4 26.64 -8.65 -20.25
CA GLY A 4 26.82 -7.91 -21.49
C GLY A 4 26.82 -8.83 -22.70
N ASP A 5 26.12 -8.39 -23.74
CA ASP A 5 26.42 -8.80 -25.11
C ASP A 5 26.99 -7.58 -25.85
N THR A 6 28.12 -7.78 -26.51
CA THR A 6 29.10 -6.75 -26.94
C THR A 6 28.66 -5.84 -28.10
N ARG A 7 27.35 -5.70 -28.31
CA ARG A 7 26.76 -4.78 -29.30
C ARG A 7 25.78 -3.76 -28.70
N GLY A 8 25.62 -3.74 -27.37
CA GLY A 8 24.68 -2.87 -26.65
C GLY A 8 25.31 -1.70 -25.88
N PRO A 9 24.49 -0.77 -25.34
CA PRO A 9 24.96 0.30 -24.47
C PRO A 9 25.63 -0.27 -23.21
N THR A 10 26.72 0.37 -22.78
CA THR A 10 27.44 -0.01 -21.55
C THR A 10 26.54 0.08 -20.32
N GLN A 11 26.87 -0.65 -19.25
CA GLN A 11 26.17 -0.56 -17.96
C GLN A 11 26.08 0.90 -17.47
N ALA A 12 27.15 1.68 -17.64
CA ALA A 12 27.17 3.10 -17.28
C ALA A 12 26.18 3.92 -18.13
N SER A 13 26.07 3.65 -19.42
CA SER A 13 25.09 4.30 -20.29
C SER A 13 23.65 3.92 -19.93
N ILE A 14 23.37 2.64 -19.67
CA ILE A 14 22.06 2.18 -19.20
C ILE A 14 21.70 2.87 -17.87
N SER A 15 22.65 2.91 -16.93
CA SER A 15 22.46 3.59 -15.63
C SER A 15 22.14 5.07 -15.81
N ARG A 16 22.85 5.78 -16.68
CA ARG A 16 22.58 7.20 -17.00
C ARG A 16 21.20 7.40 -17.61
N ILE A 17 20.82 6.57 -18.59
CA ILE A 17 19.49 6.61 -19.23
C ILE A 17 18.39 6.35 -18.20
N PHE A 18 18.51 5.28 -17.42
CA PHE A 18 17.55 4.93 -16.38
C PHE A 18 17.40 6.04 -15.34
N THR A 19 18.50 6.65 -14.91
CA THR A 19 18.48 7.80 -13.99
C THR A 19 17.69 8.96 -14.59
N ARG A 20 17.94 9.29 -15.86
CA ARG A 20 17.29 10.41 -16.55
C ARG A 20 15.80 10.16 -16.72
N ILE A 21 15.42 8.97 -17.18
CA ILE A 21 14.01 8.58 -17.36
C ILE A 21 13.30 8.58 -16.01
N THR A 22 13.87 7.97 -14.97
CA THR A 22 13.26 7.93 -13.63
C THR A 22 12.99 9.32 -13.10
N ASN A 23 13.96 10.24 -13.22
CA ASN A 23 13.77 11.62 -12.79
C ASN A 23 12.63 12.30 -13.56
N ILE A 24 12.59 12.21 -14.88
CA ILE A 24 11.53 12.81 -15.71
C ILE A 24 10.16 12.20 -15.39
N MET A 25 10.08 10.88 -15.29
CA MET A 25 8.81 10.20 -15.01
C MET A 25 8.32 10.51 -13.59
N SER A 26 9.23 10.63 -12.61
CA SER A 26 8.86 10.98 -11.25
C SER A 26 8.21 12.36 -11.12
N THR A 27 8.52 13.32 -12.00
CA THR A 27 7.85 14.64 -11.99
C THR A 27 6.39 14.56 -12.44
N LYS A 28 5.99 13.45 -13.06
CA LYS A 28 4.62 13.20 -13.51
C LYS A 28 3.82 12.35 -12.54
N ALA A 29 4.42 11.89 -11.43
CA ALA A 29 3.75 11.03 -10.44
C ALA A 29 2.44 11.66 -9.95
N ALA A 30 2.44 12.96 -9.67
CA ALA A 30 1.27 13.71 -9.22
C ALA A 30 0.15 13.82 -10.28
N GLU A 31 0.43 13.56 -11.57
CA GLU A 31 -0.61 13.54 -12.61
C GLU A 31 -1.44 12.25 -12.53
N GLU A 32 -0.86 11.16 -12.01
CA GLU A 32 -1.44 9.81 -12.06
C GLU A 32 -1.76 9.24 -10.67
N ILE A 33 -1.17 9.79 -9.60
CA ILE A 33 -1.38 9.40 -8.20
C ILE A 33 -2.10 10.56 -7.51
N ASN A 34 -3.43 10.52 -7.51
CA ASN A 34 -4.28 11.60 -7.03
C ASN A 34 -5.20 11.13 -5.91
N MET A 35 -5.37 11.98 -4.91
CA MET A 35 -6.35 11.79 -3.83
C MET A 35 -7.67 12.47 -4.22
N PRO A 36 -8.83 11.89 -3.87
CA PRO A 36 -10.11 12.55 -4.09
C PRO A 36 -10.13 13.89 -3.37
N SER A 37 -10.37 14.98 -4.09
CA SER A 37 -10.22 16.35 -3.56
C SER A 37 -11.53 17.14 -3.51
N THR A 38 -12.52 16.73 -4.31
CA THR A 38 -13.84 17.37 -4.34
C THR A 38 -14.86 16.63 -3.47
N PRO A 39 -15.87 17.30 -2.89
CA PRO A 39 -16.92 16.64 -2.10
C PRO A 39 -17.61 15.49 -2.84
N GLN A 40 -17.80 15.63 -4.16
CA GLN A 40 -18.38 14.58 -4.99
C GLN A 40 -17.47 13.36 -5.12
N GLN A 41 -16.16 13.58 -5.33
CA GLN A 41 -15.17 12.49 -5.37
C GLN A 41 -15.05 11.80 -4.01
N LEU A 42 -15.07 12.55 -2.91
CA LEU A 42 -15.03 11.99 -1.56
C LEU A 42 -16.25 11.09 -1.29
N SER A 43 -17.45 11.56 -1.62
CA SER A 43 -18.69 10.78 -1.49
C SER A 43 -18.67 9.52 -2.35
N THR A 44 -18.23 9.65 -3.61
CA THR A 44 -18.12 8.52 -4.54
C THR A 44 -17.10 7.50 -4.03
N SER A 45 -15.95 7.95 -3.53
CA SER A 45 -14.90 7.09 -2.99
C SER A 45 -15.38 6.37 -1.73
N ALA A 46 -16.05 7.07 -0.82
CA ALA A 46 -16.62 6.47 0.38
C ALA A 46 -17.67 5.39 0.06
N GLN A 47 -18.56 5.65 -0.90
CA GLN A 47 -19.57 4.68 -1.35
C GLN A 47 -18.91 3.46 -2.01
N ALA A 48 -17.95 3.69 -2.91
CA ALA A 48 -17.20 2.63 -3.58
C ALA A 48 -16.43 1.77 -2.58
N PHE A 49 -15.71 2.40 -1.64
CA PHE A 49 -14.98 1.71 -0.59
C PHE A 49 -15.91 0.86 0.27
N SER A 50 -16.99 1.45 0.78
CA SER A 50 -17.99 0.75 1.60
C SER A 50 -18.61 -0.44 0.86
N SER A 51 -18.88 -0.32 -0.45
CA SER A 51 -19.45 -1.42 -1.26
C SER A 51 -18.53 -2.64 -1.38
N VAL A 52 -17.21 -2.44 -1.26
CA VAL A 52 -16.22 -3.51 -1.40
C VAL A 52 -15.79 -4.03 -0.03
N THR A 53 -15.65 -3.18 0.98
CA THR A 53 -15.07 -3.53 2.29
C THR A 53 -16.08 -3.66 3.42
N ASN A 54 -17.31 -3.15 3.25
CA ASN A 54 -18.29 -2.92 4.32
C ASN A 54 -17.79 -1.99 5.43
N PHE A 55 -16.82 -1.12 5.15
CA PHE A 55 -16.29 -0.16 6.12
C PHE A 55 -16.69 1.29 5.78
N PRO A 56 -17.82 1.80 6.29
CA PRO A 56 -18.25 3.17 6.09
C PRO A 56 -17.70 4.12 7.19
N PRO A 57 -17.59 5.44 6.93
CA PRO A 57 -17.58 6.13 5.65
C PRO A 57 -16.13 6.42 5.20
N VAL A 58 -15.32 5.36 5.03
CA VAL A 58 -13.89 5.51 4.71
C VAL A 58 -13.70 5.89 3.25
N ILE A 59 -12.95 6.97 3.00
CA ILE A 59 -12.64 7.43 1.63
C ILE A 59 -11.49 6.64 1.00
N GLU A 60 -10.55 6.14 1.80
CA GLU A 60 -9.37 5.39 1.37
C GLU A 60 -8.69 4.67 2.54
N ALA A 61 -7.84 3.69 2.22
CA ALA A 61 -6.97 3.03 3.18
C ALA A 61 -5.51 3.29 2.83
N ILE A 62 -4.68 3.49 3.86
CA ILE A 62 -3.23 3.65 3.73
C ILE A 62 -2.58 2.45 4.38
N ASP A 63 -1.71 1.78 3.63
CA ASP A 63 -0.86 0.71 4.16
C ASP A 63 0.54 0.82 3.57
N GLY A 64 1.51 0.34 4.34
CA GLY A 64 2.92 0.30 3.95
C GLY A 64 3.25 -0.97 3.18
N THR A 65 4.32 -0.93 2.38
CA THR A 65 4.96 -2.16 1.89
C THR A 65 6.47 -2.03 2.04
N HIS A 66 7.11 -3.12 2.43
CA HIS A 66 8.56 -3.18 2.47
C HIS A 66 9.14 -3.25 1.05
N VAL A 67 10.09 -2.37 0.78
CA VAL A 67 10.92 -2.37 -0.42
C VAL A 67 12.38 -2.47 0.03
N ALA A 68 13.04 -3.54 -0.39
CA ALA A 68 14.46 -3.73 -0.06
C ALA A 68 15.30 -2.67 -0.78
N ILE A 69 16.02 -1.87 0.01
CA ILE A 69 16.98 -0.87 -0.48
C ILE A 69 18.34 -1.14 0.15
N LYS A 70 19.40 -0.75 -0.57
CA LYS A 70 20.73 -0.73 0.00
C LYS A 70 20.73 0.15 1.26
N ALA A 71 21.12 -0.44 2.39
CA ALA A 71 21.24 0.27 3.65
C ALA A 71 22.08 1.55 3.47
N PRO A 72 21.56 2.73 3.83
CA PRO A 72 22.35 3.95 3.79
C PRO A 72 23.48 3.86 4.81
N SER A 73 24.66 4.34 4.44
CA SER A 73 25.85 4.31 5.29
C SER A 73 25.84 5.35 6.42
N ILE A 74 24.73 6.07 6.61
CA ILE A 74 24.55 7.11 7.62
C ILE A 74 23.25 6.78 8.36
N ASP A 75 23.37 6.58 9.67
CA ASP A 75 22.26 6.38 10.62
C ASP A 75 21.43 5.09 10.40
N GLU A 76 22.10 3.94 10.53
CA GLU A 76 21.48 2.60 10.44
C GLU A 76 20.29 2.41 11.40
N ALA A 77 20.26 3.15 12.53
CA ALA A 77 19.19 3.09 13.52
C ALA A 77 17.85 3.68 13.04
N MET A 78 17.84 4.51 12.00
CA MET A 78 16.62 5.14 11.47
C MET A 78 15.76 4.19 10.60
N TYR A 79 16.23 2.96 10.33
CA TYR A 79 15.61 2.01 9.40
C TYR A 79 14.97 0.77 10.05
N CYS A 80 14.82 0.77 11.38
CA CYS A 80 14.18 -0.33 12.08
C CYS A 80 12.66 -0.13 12.15
N ASP A 81 11.92 -1.19 11.80
CA ASP A 81 10.46 -1.27 11.76
C ASP A 81 9.86 -1.00 13.16
N SER A 82 9.42 0.24 13.39
CA SER A 82 8.50 0.56 14.48
C SER A 82 7.10 0.57 13.89
N GLY A 83 6.37 -0.54 14.07
CA GLY A 83 4.95 -0.61 13.72
C GLY A 83 4.23 0.67 14.16
N TYR A 84 3.43 1.24 13.26
CA TYR A 84 2.83 2.56 13.43
C TYR A 84 2.13 2.70 14.80
N PRO A 85 2.38 3.79 15.56
CA PRO A 85 1.68 4.05 16.80
C PRO A 85 0.17 4.25 16.56
N LEU A 86 -0.65 3.92 17.55
CA LEU A 86 -2.10 4.11 17.53
C LEU A 86 -2.44 5.60 17.44
N GLU A 87 -3.16 5.99 16.40
CA GLU A 87 -3.55 7.38 16.15
C GLU A 87 -5.04 7.46 15.75
N PRO A 88 -5.73 8.62 15.91
CA PRO A 88 -7.15 8.78 15.56
C PRO A 88 -7.49 8.48 14.09
N PHE A 89 -6.48 8.49 13.22
CA PHE A 89 -6.58 8.19 11.79
C PHE A 89 -6.10 6.78 11.42
N LEU A 90 -5.65 5.97 12.41
CA LEU A 90 -5.15 4.61 12.22
C LEU A 90 -6.01 3.62 13.01
N MET A 91 -6.99 3.03 12.32
CA MET A 91 -7.93 2.09 12.93
C MET A 91 -7.24 0.78 13.29
N THR A 92 -7.53 0.26 14.48
CA THR A 92 -7.02 -1.04 14.92
C THR A 92 -8.11 -2.02 15.29
N PRO A 93 -7.89 -3.32 15.07
CA PRO A 93 -8.93 -4.31 15.28
C PRO A 93 -9.30 -4.45 16.76
N VAL A 94 -10.57 -4.74 17.02
CA VAL A 94 -11.02 -5.12 18.36
C VAL A 94 -10.39 -6.47 18.69
N THR A 95 -9.67 -6.53 19.82
CA THR A 95 -9.12 -7.79 20.32
C THR A 95 -10.25 -8.53 21.04
N ASN A 96 -10.62 -9.72 20.55
CA ASN A 96 -11.72 -10.55 21.05
C ASN A 96 -13.10 -9.86 20.98
N PRO A 97 -13.73 -9.77 19.79
CA PRO A 97 -15.07 -9.23 19.65
C PRO A 97 -16.07 -10.02 20.52
N THR A 98 -16.91 -9.29 21.26
CA THR A 98 -17.86 -9.82 22.24
C THR A 98 -19.32 -9.70 21.79
N ASN A 99 -19.57 -8.91 20.74
CA ASN A 99 -20.89 -8.67 20.18
C ASN A 99 -20.86 -8.64 18.64
N GLU A 100 -22.05 -8.74 18.02
CA GLU A 100 -22.21 -8.80 16.56
C GLU A 100 -21.65 -7.56 15.84
N ALA A 101 -21.80 -6.37 16.42
CA ALA A 101 -21.27 -5.14 15.83
C ALA A 101 -19.74 -5.12 15.80
N GLU A 102 -19.09 -5.57 16.87
CA GLU A 102 -17.64 -5.74 16.94
C GLU A 102 -17.13 -6.79 15.94
N GLU A 103 -17.87 -7.88 15.76
CA GLU A 103 -17.54 -8.93 14.77
C GLU A 103 -17.66 -8.41 13.34
N LEU A 104 -18.70 -7.63 13.02
CA LEU A 104 -18.87 -7.00 11.70
C LEU A 104 -17.77 -5.97 11.41
N TYR A 105 -17.42 -5.14 12.40
CA TYR A 105 -16.30 -4.22 12.32
C TYR A 105 -14.98 -4.95 12.07
N TYR A 106 -14.71 -6.01 12.84
CA TYR A 106 -13.51 -6.84 12.68
C TYR A 106 -13.42 -7.42 11.26
N ARG A 107 -14.51 -8.00 10.75
CA ARG A 107 -14.56 -8.53 9.38
C ARG A 107 -14.32 -7.46 8.32
N ALA A 108 -14.92 -6.28 8.47
CA ALA A 108 -14.73 -5.17 7.54
C ALA A 108 -13.27 -4.70 7.51
N LEU A 109 -12.62 -4.63 8.68
CA LEU A 109 -11.22 -4.24 8.81
C LEU A 109 -10.26 -5.29 8.22
N VAL A 110 -10.48 -6.58 8.52
CA VAL A 110 -9.71 -7.69 7.94
C VAL A 110 -9.84 -7.69 6.42
N ARG A 111 -11.07 -7.58 5.92
CA ARG A 111 -11.35 -7.53 4.48
C ARG A 111 -10.65 -6.34 3.81
N THR A 112 -10.68 -5.17 4.43
CA THR A 112 -9.98 -3.97 3.95
C THR A 112 -8.48 -4.26 3.80
N ARG A 113 -7.84 -4.81 4.83
CA ARG A 113 -6.41 -5.14 4.82
C ARG A 113 -6.06 -6.12 3.71
N VAL A 114 -6.84 -7.21 3.55
CA VAL A 114 -6.64 -8.18 2.47
C VAL A 114 -6.68 -7.51 1.10
N ILE A 115 -7.64 -6.62 0.86
CA ILE A 115 -7.74 -5.91 -0.43
C ILE A 115 -6.52 -5.00 -0.66
N VAL A 116 -6.07 -4.28 0.37
CA VAL A 116 -4.91 -3.40 0.25
C VAL A 116 -3.63 -4.22 -0.01
N GLU A 117 -3.42 -5.30 0.74
CA GLU A 117 -2.28 -6.21 0.56
C GLU A 117 -2.27 -6.85 -0.84
N LEU A 118 -3.43 -7.29 -1.34
CA LEU A 118 -3.58 -7.79 -2.71
C LEU A 118 -3.27 -6.72 -3.76
N THR A 119 -3.75 -5.48 -3.54
CA THR A 119 -3.48 -4.35 -4.45
C THR A 119 -1.98 -4.07 -4.53
N LEU A 120 -1.30 -4.02 -3.38
CA LEU A 120 0.16 -3.88 -3.31
C LEU A 120 0.87 -5.09 -3.95
N GLY A 121 0.33 -6.29 -3.77
CA GLY A 121 0.81 -7.53 -4.41
C GLY A 121 0.82 -7.43 -5.92
N VAL A 122 -0.27 -6.99 -6.54
CA VAL A 122 -0.37 -6.78 -8.00
C VAL A 122 0.71 -5.80 -8.49
N VAL A 123 0.89 -4.67 -7.81
CA VAL A 123 1.91 -3.68 -8.18
C VAL A 123 3.32 -4.28 -8.09
N LYS A 124 3.64 -4.99 -7.00
CA LYS A 124 4.97 -5.64 -6.81
C LYS A 124 5.20 -6.76 -7.81
N ASN A 125 4.16 -7.48 -8.22
CA ASN A 125 4.27 -8.53 -9.21
C ASN A 125 4.52 -7.95 -10.61
N CYS A 126 3.82 -6.88 -10.96
CA CYS A 126 4.04 -6.12 -12.19
C CYS A 126 5.47 -5.53 -12.24
N PHE A 127 5.93 -4.93 -11.13
CA PHE A 127 7.23 -4.30 -11.01
C PHE A 127 8.13 -5.04 -10.02
N ARG A 128 8.75 -6.14 -10.48
CA ARG A 128 9.60 -7.00 -9.63
C ARG A 128 10.74 -6.24 -8.92
N CYS A 129 11.20 -5.10 -9.42
CA CYS A 129 12.24 -4.30 -8.76
C CYS A 129 11.86 -3.76 -7.36
N ILE A 130 10.57 -3.78 -7.00
CA ILE A 130 10.07 -3.44 -5.65
C ILE A 130 9.49 -4.67 -4.91
N HIS A 131 9.62 -5.86 -5.48
CA HIS A 131 9.20 -7.13 -4.89
C HIS A 131 10.32 -7.70 -4.00
N ARG A 132 9.98 -8.34 -2.87
CA ARG A 132 10.97 -8.93 -1.94
C ARG A 132 11.95 -9.91 -2.61
N PHE A 133 11.43 -10.70 -3.56
CA PHE A 133 12.20 -11.66 -4.35
C PHE A 133 12.81 -11.09 -5.64
N GLY A 134 12.56 -9.82 -5.99
CA GLY A 134 13.14 -9.21 -7.19
C GLY A 134 14.51 -8.58 -6.99
N GLY A 135 15.06 -8.72 -5.79
CA GLY A 135 16.36 -8.18 -5.39
C GLY A 135 16.25 -6.86 -4.63
N GLU A 136 17.40 -6.26 -4.37
CA GLU A 136 17.52 -5.03 -3.60
C GLU A 136 17.83 -3.84 -4.51
N LEU A 137 17.11 -2.73 -4.33
CA LEU A 137 17.40 -1.48 -5.01
C LEU A 137 18.74 -0.92 -4.53
N GLN A 138 19.75 -0.99 -5.40
CA GLN A 138 21.12 -0.51 -5.18
C GLN A 138 21.24 1.03 -5.28
N TYR A 139 20.28 1.76 -4.71
CA TYR A 139 20.16 3.20 -4.81
C TYR A 139 19.91 3.85 -3.44
N THR A 140 20.16 5.17 -3.36
CA THR A 140 19.84 5.94 -2.15
C THR A 140 18.33 5.95 -1.90
N PRO A 141 17.88 6.12 -0.64
CA PRO A 141 16.45 6.14 -0.29
C PRO A 141 15.61 7.08 -1.17
N LEU A 142 16.09 8.31 -1.38
CA LEU A 142 15.41 9.29 -2.24
C LEU A 142 15.25 8.82 -3.69
N ARG A 143 16.25 8.10 -4.21
CA ARG A 143 16.21 7.56 -5.57
C ARG A 143 15.32 6.33 -5.65
N SER A 144 15.33 5.47 -4.64
CA SER A 144 14.41 4.34 -4.52
C SER A 144 12.96 4.82 -4.44
N ALA A 145 12.67 5.87 -3.67
CA ALA A 145 11.34 6.48 -3.62
C ALA A 145 10.86 6.94 -5.00
N LYS A 146 11.72 7.60 -5.79
CA LYS A 146 11.39 7.97 -7.18
C LYS A 146 11.07 6.76 -8.06
N ILE A 147 11.81 5.67 -7.91
CA ILE A 147 11.55 4.42 -8.66
C ILE A 147 10.18 3.86 -8.27
N VAL A 148 9.85 3.82 -6.97
CA VAL A 148 8.53 3.38 -6.48
C VAL A 148 7.42 4.27 -7.05
N SER A 149 7.57 5.60 -7.02
CA SER A 149 6.60 6.52 -7.61
C SER A 149 6.40 6.30 -9.11
N VAL A 150 7.46 5.99 -9.85
CA VAL A 150 7.36 5.66 -11.28
C VAL A 150 6.64 4.32 -11.51
N CYS A 151 6.86 3.31 -10.66
CA CYS A 151 6.13 2.04 -10.72
C CYS A 151 4.62 2.26 -10.53
N LEU A 152 4.24 3.03 -9.50
CA LEU A 152 2.83 3.37 -9.23
C LEU A 152 2.22 4.18 -10.37
N LEU A 153 2.93 5.18 -10.88
CA LEU A 153 2.50 5.95 -12.05
C LEU A 153 2.22 5.05 -13.25
N LEU A 154 3.15 4.15 -13.57
CA LEU A 154 3.02 3.27 -14.73
C LEU A 154 1.88 2.26 -14.53
N HIS A 155 1.72 1.74 -13.31
CA HIS A 155 0.60 0.87 -12.96
C HIS A 155 -0.74 1.57 -13.21
N ASN A 156 -0.93 2.79 -12.69
CA ASN A 156 -2.17 3.55 -12.86
C ASN A 156 -2.46 3.86 -14.34
N ARG A 157 -1.42 4.14 -15.14
CA ARG A 157 -1.56 4.29 -16.59
C ARG A 157 -1.97 3.01 -17.30
N CYS A 158 -1.44 1.87 -16.88
CA CYS A 158 -1.84 0.59 -17.43
C CYS A 158 -3.31 0.30 -17.09
N VAL A 159 -3.73 0.49 -15.83
CA VAL A 159 -5.12 0.31 -15.39
C VAL A 159 -6.07 1.22 -16.16
N SER A 160 -5.78 2.52 -16.25
CA SER A 160 -6.66 3.48 -16.95
C SER A 160 -6.81 3.20 -18.45
N ARG A 161 -5.79 2.57 -19.06
CA ARG A 161 -5.79 2.18 -20.47
C ARG A 161 -6.20 0.73 -20.71
N SER A 162 -6.60 0.01 -19.65
CA SER A 162 -6.92 -1.42 -19.70
C SER A 162 -5.81 -2.26 -20.35
N ILE A 163 -4.55 -1.89 -20.10
CA ILE A 163 -3.38 -2.65 -20.55
C ILE A 163 -3.19 -3.82 -19.58
N PRO A 164 -3.26 -5.07 -20.06
CA PRO A 164 -3.08 -6.24 -19.20
C PRO A 164 -1.63 -6.31 -18.71
N ASP A 165 -1.45 -6.64 -17.43
CA ASP A 165 -0.14 -6.96 -16.89
C ASP A 165 0.26 -8.37 -17.35
N PRO A 166 1.35 -8.52 -18.14
CA PRO A 166 1.80 -9.82 -18.61
C PRO A 166 2.24 -10.75 -17.47
N ASN A 167 2.56 -10.19 -16.30
CA ASN A 167 2.96 -10.96 -15.12
C ASN A 167 1.78 -11.28 -14.20
N ASN A 168 0.55 -10.87 -14.53
CA ASN A 168 -0.67 -11.16 -13.76
C ASN A 168 -1.13 -12.62 -13.91
N HIS A 169 -0.20 -13.55 -13.73
CA HIS A 169 -0.50 -14.88 -13.26
C HIS A 169 -0.88 -14.74 -11.78
N LEU A 170 -1.92 -15.47 -11.36
CA LEU A 170 -2.37 -15.52 -9.96
C LEU A 170 -1.15 -15.54 -9.03
N PRO A 171 -1.15 -14.77 -7.93
CA PRO A 171 0.05 -14.56 -7.12
C PRO A 171 0.68 -15.89 -6.74
N GLU A 172 1.97 -16.08 -7.10
CA GLU A 172 2.83 -17.02 -6.37
C GLU A 172 2.69 -16.66 -4.90
N GLU A 173 2.23 -17.62 -4.10
CA GLU A 173 1.88 -17.49 -2.69
C GLU A 173 2.82 -16.56 -1.91
N ASP A 174 2.51 -15.26 -1.89
CA ASP A 174 2.49 -14.57 -0.62
C ASP A 174 1.30 -15.21 0.09
N MET A 175 1.57 -16.29 0.84
CA MET A 175 0.63 -16.76 1.85
C MET A 175 0.04 -15.50 2.49
N PRO A 176 -1.30 -15.41 2.67
CA PRO A 176 -1.84 -14.40 3.54
C PRO A 176 -0.96 -14.46 4.78
N ILE A 177 -0.29 -13.35 5.12
CA ILE A 177 0.15 -13.20 6.49
C ILE A 177 -1.17 -13.43 7.20
N GLU A 178 -1.33 -14.59 7.88
CA GLU A 178 -2.45 -14.78 8.80
C GLU A 178 -2.55 -13.44 9.48
N ALA A 179 -3.71 -12.78 9.41
CA ALA A 179 -3.87 -11.46 9.98
C ALA A 179 -3.64 -11.58 11.49
N HIS A 180 -2.39 -11.69 11.89
CA HIS A 180 -1.80 -11.27 13.12
C HIS A 180 -1.98 -9.78 13.01
N VAL A 181 -3.20 -9.38 13.31
CA VAL A 181 -3.44 -8.20 14.08
C VAL A 181 -2.51 -8.36 15.28
N VAL A 182 -1.26 -7.93 15.13
CA VAL A 182 -0.46 -7.55 16.27
C VAL A 182 -1.30 -6.45 16.85
N GLY A 183 -2.01 -6.75 17.95
CA GLY A 183 -2.65 -5.74 18.75
C GLY A 183 -1.53 -4.80 19.14
N ALA A 184 -1.38 -3.69 18.40
CA ALA A 184 -0.48 -2.63 18.78
C ALA A 184 -0.96 -2.26 20.17
N GLY A 185 -0.18 -2.62 21.20
CA GLY A 185 -0.62 -2.55 22.58
C GLY A 185 -1.29 -1.20 22.83
N ASP A 186 -2.50 -1.27 23.40
CA ASP A 186 -3.43 -0.16 23.65
C ASP A 186 -2.73 0.95 24.44
N ARG A 187 -2.06 1.87 23.72
CA ARG A 187 -1.24 2.95 24.28
C ARG A 187 -1.81 4.35 24.01
N GLY A 188 -2.93 4.46 23.29
CA GLY A 188 -3.56 5.73 22.94
C GLY A 188 -5.06 5.73 23.21
N GLY A 189 -5.51 6.49 24.22
CA GLY A 189 -6.92 6.55 24.63
C GLY A 189 -7.88 7.15 23.58
N THR A 190 -7.36 7.91 22.60
CA THR A 190 -8.16 8.60 21.58
C THR A 190 -8.66 7.65 20.47
N GLY A 191 -7.82 6.73 19.99
CA GLY A 191 -8.20 5.77 18.94
C GLY A 191 -9.26 4.77 19.43
N ARG A 192 -9.19 4.38 20.71
CA ARG A 192 -10.20 3.54 21.36
C ARG A 192 -11.56 4.24 21.42
N GLN A 193 -11.57 5.53 21.80
CA GLN A 193 -12.79 6.31 21.87
C GLN A 193 -13.48 6.43 20.49
N THR A 194 -12.73 6.78 19.44
CA THR A 194 -13.27 6.86 18.06
C THR A 194 -13.82 5.51 17.60
N ARG A 195 -13.15 4.41 17.91
CA ARG A 195 -13.64 3.06 17.59
C ARG A 195 -14.94 2.73 18.33
N ASP A 196 -14.99 3.03 19.63
CA ASP A 196 -16.15 2.75 20.48
C ASP A 196 -17.38 3.62 20.08
N GLU A 197 -17.16 4.74 19.37
CA GLU A 197 -18.20 5.55 18.72
C GLU A 197 -18.66 4.96 17.35
N ILE A 198 -17.70 4.57 16.49
CA ILE A 198 -17.97 4.09 15.11
C ILE A 198 -18.70 2.73 15.11
N ILE A 199 -18.29 1.80 15.98
CA ILE A 199 -18.85 0.43 15.99
C ILE A 199 -20.38 0.45 16.16
N PRO A 200 -20.95 1.07 17.22
CA PRO A 200 -22.40 1.11 17.38
C PRO A 200 -23.09 1.97 16.31
N GLU A 201 -22.47 3.04 15.83
CA GLU A 201 -23.06 3.93 14.82
C GLU A 201 -23.30 3.20 13.49
N PHE A 202 -22.29 2.49 12.99
CA PHE A 202 -22.31 1.88 11.65
C PHE A 202 -22.65 0.40 11.65
N TYR A 203 -22.39 -0.31 12.76
CA TYR A 203 -22.59 -1.76 12.85
C TYR A 203 -23.58 -2.17 13.97
N GLY A 204 -24.04 -1.23 14.79
CA GLY A 204 -25.00 -1.48 15.87
C GLY A 204 -26.48 -1.47 15.43
N ARG A 205 -26.78 -0.99 14.21
CA ARG A 205 -28.15 -1.03 13.68
C ARG A 205 -28.43 -2.38 13.06
N LYS A 206 -29.34 -3.13 13.69
CA LYS A 206 -30.00 -4.31 13.10
C LYS A 206 -30.53 -3.94 11.71
N GLY A 207 -30.38 -4.88 10.78
CA GLY A 207 -30.69 -4.72 9.37
C GLY A 207 -32.10 -4.21 9.04
N VAL A 208 -32.23 -3.85 7.75
CA VAL A 208 -33.43 -3.82 6.90
C VAL A 208 -34.70 -4.35 7.55
#